data_AF-A0A6I5KW33-F1
#
_entry.id   AF-A0A6I5KW33-F1
#
_cell.length_a   1.000
_cell.length_b   1.000
_cell.length_c   1.000
_cell.angle_alpha   90.00
_cell.angle_beta   90.00
_cell.angle_gamma   90.00
#
_symmetry.space_group_name_H-M   'P 1'
#
loop_
_entity.id
_entity.type
_entity.pdbx_description
1 polymer ?
#
loop_
_entity_poly.entity_id
_entity_poly.type
_entity_poly.pdbx_seq_one_letter_code
_entity_poly.pdbx_strand_id
1 'polypeptide(L)'
;MATKSIKNIFLSASIPLPNRDAKYIDTADIIAIRDAVIALTTVVLPYHRIIWGGHPSITPLIYYVMEKLDLNIQEHVKLYQSLWFEERFPEDNNKFENIVFTERQSDIPSSIKLMRERMFSENEFSAAVFIGGMNGIEDEYRMFIEYHPNVLLIPVASTGAATKIVYDTLVPENLKNPRFEKDYGYMSLFQKFIMDKI
;
A
#
# COMPACT_ATOMS: atom_id res chain seq x y z
N MET A 1 5.34 29.30 -11.27
CA MET A 1 4.99 27.85 -11.24
C MET A 1 5.07 27.42 -9.79
N ALA A 2 3.95 27.03 -9.17
CA ALA A 2 4.00 26.49 -7.82
C ALA A 2 4.87 25.22 -7.84
N THR A 3 5.92 25.18 -7.04
CA THR A 3 6.67 23.95 -6.78
C THR A 3 5.68 22.93 -6.21
N LYS A 4 5.26 21.96 -7.03
CA LYS A 4 4.33 20.91 -6.59
C LYS A 4 5.08 20.11 -5.53
N SER A 5 4.71 20.28 -4.26
CA SER A 5 5.34 19.57 -3.15
C SER A 5 5.10 18.08 -3.30
N ILE A 6 6.12 17.25 -3.03
CA ILE A 6 5.99 15.79 -3.02
C ILE A 6 4.94 15.41 -1.96
N LYS A 7 3.95 14.63 -2.36
CA LYS A 7 2.88 14.11 -1.49
C LYS A 7 3.13 12.66 -1.15
N ASN A 8 2.73 12.25 0.05
CA ASN A 8 2.86 10.86 0.49
C ASN A 8 1.59 10.07 0.20
N ILE A 9 1.76 8.89 -0.38
CA ILE A 9 0.72 7.92 -0.67
C ILE A 9 0.98 6.67 0.16
N PHE A 10 0.05 6.32 1.04
CA PHE A 10 0.13 5.07 1.78
C PHE A 10 -0.25 3.91 0.87
N LEU A 11 0.52 2.83 0.91
CA LEU A 11 0.22 1.57 0.23
C LEU A 11 0.11 0.43 1.24
N SER A 12 -1.08 -0.15 1.34
CA SER A 12 -1.33 -1.43 2.00
C SER A 12 -1.58 -2.49 0.92
N ALA A 13 -0.65 -3.43 0.79
CA ALA A 13 -0.75 -4.47 -0.23
C ALA A 13 -0.07 -5.77 0.20
N SER A 14 -0.64 -6.90 -0.21
CA SER A 14 0.00 -8.22 -0.16
C SER A 14 -0.68 -9.18 -1.14
N ILE A 15 0.01 -10.27 -1.50
CA ILE A 15 -0.56 -11.36 -2.30
C ILE A 15 -0.95 -12.50 -1.33
N PRO A 16 -2.22 -12.90 -1.25
CA PRO A 16 -2.64 -14.05 -0.43
C PRO A 16 -1.91 -15.33 -0.82
N LEU A 17 -1.58 -16.16 0.17
CA LEU A 17 -0.94 -17.47 -0.05
C LEU A 17 -1.97 -18.60 0.00
N PRO A 18 -1.84 -19.68 -0.79
CA PRO A 18 -2.80 -20.78 -0.87
C PRO A 18 -3.18 -21.46 0.45
N ASN A 19 -2.32 -21.38 1.46
CA ASN A 19 -2.48 -22.02 2.77
C ASN A 19 -3.18 -21.13 3.83
N ARG A 20 -3.80 -20.04 3.39
CA ARG A 20 -4.45 -19.04 4.25
C ARG A 20 -5.97 -19.18 4.21
N ASP A 21 -6.64 -18.38 5.03
CA ASP A 21 -8.10 -18.39 5.15
C ASP A 21 -8.77 -18.20 3.77
N ALA A 22 -9.69 -19.10 3.44
CA ALA A 22 -10.37 -19.17 2.15
C ALA A 22 -11.07 -17.85 1.80
N LYS A 23 -11.56 -17.11 2.80
CA LYS A 23 -12.23 -15.81 2.58
C LYS A 23 -11.38 -14.80 1.81
N TYR A 24 -10.05 -14.89 1.89
CA TYR A 24 -9.15 -14.02 1.14
C TYR A 24 -8.75 -14.61 -0.22
N ILE A 25 -8.66 -15.93 -0.34
CA ILE A 25 -8.14 -16.58 -1.55
C ILE A 25 -9.24 -16.75 -2.59
N ASP A 26 -10.46 -17.08 -2.17
CA ASP A 26 -11.57 -17.42 -3.07
C ASP A 26 -11.92 -16.28 -4.04
N THR A 27 -11.62 -15.04 -3.65
CA THR A 27 -11.85 -13.85 -4.48
C THR A 27 -10.56 -13.22 -5.01
N ALA A 28 -9.37 -13.71 -4.62
CA ALA A 28 -8.11 -13.09 -4.97
C ALA A 28 -7.81 -13.23 -6.48
N ASP A 29 -7.59 -12.10 -7.14
CA ASP A 29 -7.00 -12.09 -8.48
C ASP A 29 -5.52 -11.69 -8.37
N ILE A 30 -4.64 -12.69 -8.42
CA ILE A 30 -3.19 -12.50 -8.26
C ILE A 30 -2.62 -11.64 -9.40
N ILE A 31 -3.16 -11.76 -10.62
CA ILE A 31 -2.69 -10.97 -11.77
C ILE A 31 -3.09 -9.52 -11.55
N ALA A 32 -4.35 -9.28 -11.19
CA ALA A 32 -4.86 -7.95 -10.86
C ALA A 32 -4.09 -7.28 -9.71
N ILE A 33 -3.75 -8.01 -8.64
CA ILE A 33 -2.94 -7.48 -7.52
C ILE A 33 -1.58 -6.99 -8.03
N ARG A 34 -0.88 -7.81 -8.82
CA ARG A 34 0.44 -7.45 -9.34
C ARG A 34 0.37 -6.27 -10.29
N ASP A 35 -0.59 -6.28 -11.21
CA ASP A 35 -0.80 -5.21 -12.19
C ASP A 35 -1.19 -3.89 -11.51
N ALA A 36 -2.04 -3.93 -10.48
CA ALA A 36 -2.41 -2.74 -9.72
C ALA A 36 -1.21 -2.15 -8.96
N VAL A 37 -0.36 -2.98 -8.35
CA VAL A 37 0.86 -2.51 -7.66
C VAL A 37 1.83 -1.88 -8.65
N ILE A 38 2.07 -2.53 -9.80
CA ILE A 38 2.94 -2.00 -10.85
C ILE A 38 2.38 -0.67 -11.38
N ALA A 39 1.07 -0.61 -11.65
CA ALA A 39 0.44 0.59 -12.16
C ALA A 39 0.48 1.75 -11.16
N LEU A 40 0.18 1.51 -9.89
CA LEU A 40 0.29 2.52 -8.84
C LEU A 40 1.72 3.09 -8.81
N THR A 41 2.70 2.19 -8.80
CA THR A 41 4.11 2.55 -8.72
C THR A 41 4.53 3.40 -9.91
N THR A 42 4.17 2.99 -11.13
CA THR A 42 4.49 3.73 -12.36
C THR A 42 3.85 5.11 -12.41
N VAL A 43 2.61 5.26 -11.93
CA VAL A 43 1.89 6.54 -11.96
C VAL A 43 2.40 7.50 -10.88
N VAL A 44 2.68 7.00 -9.68
CA VAL A 44 2.96 7.83 -8.50
C VAL A 44 4.43 8.21 -8.41
N LEU A 45 5.35 7.26 -8.60
CA LEU A 45 6.77 7.47 -8.33
C LEU A 45 7.45 8.59 -9.14
N PRO A 46 7.02 8.99 -10.35
CA PRO A 46 7.61 10.15 -11.01
C PRO A 46 7.33 11.50 -10.33
N TYR A 47 6.31 11.59 -9.47
CA TYR A 47 5.82 12.87 -8.94
C TYR A 47 5.70 12.91 -7.41
N HIS A 48 5.48 11.76 -6.78
CA HIS A 48 5.03 11.61 -5.40
C HIS A 48 5.69 10.41 -4.73
N ARG A 49 5.56 10.31 -3.41
CA ARG A 49 6.19 9.29 -2.59
C ARG A 49 5.22 8.16 -2.24
N ILE A 50 5.67 6.91 -2.33
CA ILE A 50 4.97 5.74 -1.78
C ILE A 50 5.57 5.38 -0.41
N ILE A 51 4.71 5.17 0.59
CA ILE A 51 5.09 4.72 1.93
C ILE A 51 4.35 3.43 2.27
N TRP A 52 5.06 2.38 2.70
CA TRP A 52 4.46 1.08 3.00
C TRP A 52 5.25 0.24 4.01
N GLY A 53 4.66 -0.88 4.45
CA GLY A 53 5.23 -1.80 5.44
C GLY A 53 6.28 -2.81 4.92
N GLY A 54 6.79 -2.66 3.69
CA GLY A 54 7.85 -3.52 3.17
C GLY A 54 7.49 -4.99 2.94
N HIS A 55 6.23 -5.33 2.60
CA HIS A 55 5.79 -6.72 2.44
C HIS A 55 6.59 -7.48 1.35
N PRO A 56 7.12 -8.69 1.61
CA PRO A 56 8.01 -9.41 0.68
C PRO A 56 7.41 -9.70 -0.70
N SER A 57 6.08 -9.79 -0.80
CA SER A 57 5.40 -10.02 -2.09
C SER A 57 5.22 -8.74 -2.93
N ILE A 58 5.45 -7.56 -2.35
CA ILE A 58 5.16 -6.25 -2.95
C ILE A 58 6.45 -5.48 -3.21
N THR A 59 7.39 -5.50 -2.26
CA THR A 59 8.67 -4.79 -2.35
C THR A 59 9.43 -5.08 -3.66
N PRO A 60 9.53 -6.33 -4.16
CA PRO A 60 10.20 -6.60 -5.43
C PRO A 60 9.50 -5.98 -6.65
N LEU A 61 8.17 -5.84 -6.63
CA LEU A 61 7.41 -5.22 -7.72
C LEU A 61 7.66 -3.72 -7.78
N ILE A 62 7.73 -3.07 -6.62
CA ILE A 62 8.05 -1.64 -6.53
C ILE A 62 9.48 -1.39 -7.03
N TYR A 63 10.43 -2.20 -6.57
CA TYR A 63 11.83 -2.13 -7.01
C TYR A 63 11.96 -2.32 -8.53
N TYR A 64 11.28 -3.33 -9.09
CA TYR A 64 11.28 -3.57 -10.54
C TYR A 64 10.83 -2.34 -11.34
N VAL A 65 9.77 -1.64 -10.89
CA VAL A 65 9.29 -0.43 -11.57
C VAL A 65 10.29 0.72 -11.41
N MET A 66 10.87 0.89 -10.22
CA MET A 66 11.90 1.92 -9.97
C MET A 66 13.07 1.77 -10.93
N GLU A 67 13.61 0.55 -11.07
CA GLU A 67 14.71 0.28 -12.02
C GLU A 67 14.33 0.60 -13.46
N LYS A 68 13.09 0.30 -13.87
CA LYS A 68 12.63 0.52 -15.24
C LYS A 68 12.42 1.99 -15.58
N LEU A 69 12.10 2.83 -14.59
CA LEU A 69 11.91 4.25 -14.80
C LEU A 69 13.24 5.03 -14.83
N ASP A 70 14.37 4.41 -14.49
CA ASP A 70 15.69 5.04 -14.38
C ASP A 70 15.68 6.30 -13.49
N LEU A 71 14.82 6.26 -12.48
CA LEU A 71 14.62 7.36 -11.57
C LEU A 71 15.52 7.15 -10.34
N ASN A 72 16.37 8.14 -10.03
CA ASN A 72 17.13 8.16 -8.78
C ASN A 72 16.23 8.59 -7.60
N ILE A 73 15.18 7.82 -7.34
CA ILE A 73 14.02 8.21 -6.52
C ILE A 73 13.98 7.51 -5.17
N GLN A 74 15.13 7.36 -4.53
CA GLN A 74 15.18 6.97 -3.13
C GLN A 74 14.29 7.89 -2.28
N GLU A 75 14.25 9.19 -2.60
CA GLU A 75 13.36 10.17 -1.97
C GLU A 75 11.86 9.92 -2.19
N HIS A 76 11.44 9.10 -3.15
CA HIS A 76 10.03 8.83 -3.45
C HIS A 76 9.55 7.47 -2.94
N VAL A 77 10.37 6.79 -2.15
CA VAL A 77 9.98 5.57 -1.44
C VAL A 77 10.37 5.70 0.02
N LYS A 78 9.50 5.22 0.93
CA LYS A 78 9.83 5.12 2.36
C LYS A 78 9.22 3.85 2.92
N LEU A 79 10.04 2.99 3.51
CA LEU A 79 9.59 1.71 4.05
C LEU A 79 9.59 1.77 5.57
N TYR A 80 8.57 1.18 6.20
CA TYR A 80 8.55 0.91 7.63
C TYR A 80 8.63 -0.59 7.84
N GLN A 81 9.60 -1.04 8.63
CA GLN A 81 9.79 -2.46 8.90
C GLN A 81 10.11 -2.70 10.37
N SER A 82 9.43 -3.67 10.97
CA SER A 82 9.72 -4.07 12.34
C SER A 82 10.93 -5.01 12.39
N LEU A 83 11.88 -4.73 13.28
CA LEU A 83 13.02 -5.61 13.60
C LEU A 83 12.58 -6.98 14.15
N TRP A 84 11.30 -7.18 14.47
CA TRP A 84 10.76 -8.52 14.71
C TRP A 84 11.00 -9.44 13.50
N PHE A 85 10.95 -8.91 12.27
CA PHE A 85 11.04 -9.68 11.03
C PHE A 85 12.39 -9.56 10.32
N GLU A 86 13.45 -9.14 11.02
CA GLU A 86 14.77 -8.89 10.44
C GLU A 86 15.29 -10.04 9.58
N GLU A 87 15.15 -11.28 10.05
CA GLU A 87 15.57 -12.50 9.33
C GLU A 87 14.75 -12.81 8.06
N ARG A 88 13.62 -12.13 7.85
CA ARG A 88 12.69 -12.34 6.73
C ARG A 88 12.65 -11.16 5.77
N PHE A 89 13.48 -10.15 5.99
CA PHE A 89 13.58 -9.01 5.11
C PHE A 89 14.01 -9.46 3.71
N PRO A 90 13.33 -8.99 2.64
CA PRO A 90 13.73 -9.33 1.28
C PRO A 90 15.11 -8.75 0.98
N GLU A 91 15.91 -9.44 0.16
CA GLU A 91 17.24 -8.96 -0.25
C GLU A 91 17.18 -7.56 -0.91
N ASP A 92 16.06 -7.26 -1.56
CA ASP A 92 15.78 -5.96 -2.18
C ASP A 92 15.75 -4.80 -1.17
N ASN A 93 15.60 -5.05 0.14
CA ASN A 93 15.71 -4.00 1.17
C ASN A 93 17.02 -3.22 1.08
N ASN A 94 18.14 -3.89 0.78
CA ASN A 94 19.46 -3.25 0.65
C ASN A 94 19.53 -2.20 -0.46
N LYS A 95 18.50 -2.17 -1.31
CA LYS A 95 18.38 -1.27 -2.46
C LYS A 95 17.54 -0.03 -2.15
N PHE A 96 16.97 0.07 -0.94
CA PHE A 96 16.23 1.23 -0.45
C PHE A 96 17.05 1.98 0.61
N GLU A 97 17.20 3.28 0.44
CA GLU A 97 17.93 4.13 1.39
C GLU A 97 17.02 4.63 2.53
N ASN A 98 15.72 4.76 2.28
CA ASN A 98 14.75 5.33 3.20
C ASN A 98 13.92 4.27 3.94
N ILE A 99 14.60 3.45 4.75
CA ILE A 99 13.96 2.45 5.63
C ILE A 99 13.93 2.97 7.06
N VAL A 100 12.75 2.98 7.66
CA VAL A 100 12.54 3.22 9.08
C VAL A 100 12.33 1.89 9.79
N PHE A 101 13.29 1.53 10.62
CA PHE A 101 13.18 0.35 11.49
C PHE A 101 12.48 0.70 12.80
N THR A 102 11.56 -0.17 13.22
CA THR A 102 10.90 -0.07 14.53
C THR A 102 11.32 -1.22 15.44
N GLU A 103 11.41 -0.96 16.74
CA GLU A 103 11.93 -1.94 17.70
C GLU A 103 11.05 -3.19 17.78
N ARG A 104 11.69 -4.32 18.09
CA ARG A 104 11.00 -5.56 18.46
C ARG A 104 10.27 -5.33 19.79
N GLN A 105 8.98 -5.65 19.83
CA GLN A 105 8.16 -5.60 21.06
C GLN A 105 8.05 -6.99 21.71
N SER A 106 7.20 -7.16 22.72
CA SER A 106 6.95 -8.44 23.41
C SER A 106 6.44 -9.55 22.49
N ASP A 107 5.71 -9.18 21.45
CA ASP A 107 5.04 -10.11 20.54
C ASP A 107 4.86 -9.51 19.14
N ILE A 108 4.46 -10.37 18.19
CA ILE A 108 4.22 -9.99 16.79
C ILE A 108 3.15 -8.89 16.68
N PRO A 109 1.93 -9.03 17.27
CA PRO A 109 0.91 -7.99 17.20
C PRO A 109 1.40 -6.62 17.67
N SER A 110 2.08 -6.57 18.81
CA SER A 110 2.60 -5.32 19.39
C SER A 110 3.69 -4.70 18.52
N SER A 111 4.54 -5.52 17.90
CA SER A 111 5.60 -5.06 16.99
C SER A 111 5.03 -4.47 15.69
N ILE A 112 4.01 -5.12 15.12
CA ILE A 112 3.28 -4.63 13.95
C ILE A 112 2.51 -3.35 14.29
N LYS A 113 1.87 -3.31 15.47
CA LYS A 113 1.12 -2.14 15.93
C LYS A 113 2.02 -0.92 16.06
N LEU A 114 3.16 -1.04 16.74
CA LEU A 114 4.14 0.04 16.86
C LEU A 114 4.61 0.53 15.49
N MET A 115 4.92 -0.39 14.58
CA MET A 115 5.34 -0.05 13.22
C MET A 115 4.29 0.78 12.48
N ARG A 116 3.01 0.39 12.57
CA ARG A 116 1.88 1.12 11.97
C ARG A 116 1.64 2.46 12.64
N GLU A 117 1.66 2.53 13.96
CA GLU A 117 1.50 3.78 14.72
C GLU A 117 2.58 4.80 14.33
N ARG A 118 3.85 4.38 14.24
CA ARG A 118 4.95 5.22 13.77
C ARG A 118 4.75 5.64 12.31
N MET A 119 4.43 4.70 11.42
CA MET A 119 4.17 5.00 10.01
C MET A 119 3.02 6.01 9.83
N PHE A 120 1.96 5.94 10.62
CA PHE A 120 0.81 6.83 10.48
C PHE A 120 0.99 8.16 11.21
N SER A 121 1.75 8.22 12.30
CA SER A 121 1.99 9.47 13.04
C SER A 121 3.14 10.30 12.49
N GLU A 122 4.17 9.68 11.90
CA GLU A 122 5.37 10.37 11.40
C GLU A 122 5.18 10.97 9.99
N ASN A 123 4.02 10.78 9.34
CA ASN A 123 3.81 11.21 7.96
C ASN A 123 2.40 11.76 7.75
N GLU A 124 2.29 12.82 6.95
CA GLU A 124 1.02 13.31 6.43
C GLU A 124 0.73 12.68 5.07
N PHE A 125 -0.46 12.12 4.89
CA PHE A 125 -0.86 11.42 3.67
C PHE A 125 -1.86 12.23 2.85
N SER A 126 -1.73 12.14 1.52
CA SER A 126 -2.72 12.68 0.59
C SER A 126 -3.68 11.63 0.05
N ALA A 127 -3.24 10.36 0.03
CA ALA A 127 -4.10 9.23 -0.30
C ALA A 127 -3.60 7.94 0.38
N ALA A 128 -4.51 6.97 0.51
CA ALA A 128 -4.22 5.58 0.89
C ALA A 128 -4.78 4.62 -0.15
N VAL A 129 -3.96 3.67 -0.58
CA VAL A 129 -4.31 2.66 -1.57
C VAL A 129 -4.22 1.28 -0.93
N PHE A 130 -5.29 0.49 -1.08
CA PHE A 130 -5.37 -0.87 -0.58
C PHE A 130 -5.51 -1.83 -1.76
N ILE A 131 -4.67 -2.87 -1.82
CA ILE A 131 -4.61 -3.81 -2.95
C ILE A 131 -4.48 -5.25 -2.44
N GLY A 132 -5.43 -6.11 -2.81
CA GLY A 132 -5.44 -7.52 -2.47
C GLY A 132 -5.40 -7.80 -0.97
N GLY A 133 -4.44 -8.64 -0.58
CA GLY A 133 -4.03 -8.88 0.80
C GLY A 133 -4.93 -9.72 1.68
N MET A 134 -4.58 -9.77 2.97
CA MET A 134 -5.24 -10.56 4.01
C MET A 134 -5.63 -9.68 5.21
N ASN A 135 -5.81 -10.26 6.40
CA ASN A 135 -6.24 -9.57 7.62
C ASN A 135 -5.46 -8.27 7.91
N GLY A 136 -4.17 -8.23 7.58
CA GLY A 136 -3.34 -7.04 7.78
C GLY A 136 -3.87 -5.77 7.09
N ILE A 137 -4.53 -5.93 5.93
CA ILE A 137 -5.15 -4.81 5.20
C ILE A 137 -6.37 -4.28 5.92
N GLU A 138 -7.20 -5.16 6.49
CA GLU A 138 -8.37 -4.72 7.26
C GLU A 138 -7.94 -3.94 8.52
N ASP A 139 -6.89 -4.43 9.21
CA ASP A 139 -6.35 -3.76 10.39
C ASP A 139 -5.74 -2.40 10.02
N GLU A 140 -4.97 -2.34 8.92
CA GLU A 140 -4.38 -1.10 8.43
C GLU A 140 -5.43 -0.10 7.99
N TYR A 141 -6.49 -0.54 7.32
CA TYR A 141 -7.60 0.35 6.94
C TYR A 141 -8.25 0.98 8.17
N ARG A 142 -8.61 0.17 9.18
CA ARG A 142 -9.24 0.67 10.42
C ARG A 142 -8.35 1.66 11.16
N MET A 143 -7.08 1.31 11.34
CA MET A 143 -6.11 2.22 11.97
C MET A 143 -5.90 3.48 11.14
N PHE A 144 -5.79 3.37 9.82
CA PHE A 144 -5.49 4.51 8.96
C PHE A 144 -6.58 5.58 9.02
N ILE A 145 -7.86 5.20 8.97
CA ILE A 145 -8.97 6.16 9.02
C ILE A 145 -9.10 6.86 10.38
N GLU A 146 -8.61 6.25 11.45
CA GLU A 146 -8.54 6.90 12.78
C GLU A 146 -7.47 8.00 12.81
N TYR A 147 -6.30 7.75 12.21
CA TYR A 147 -5.22 8.72 12.14
C TYR A 147 -5.46 9.81 11.07
N HIS A 148 -6.07 9.44 9.95
CA HIS A 148 -6.16 10.24 8.74
C HIS A 148 -7.60 10.31 8.18
N PRO A 149 -8.57 10.87 8.93
CA PRO A 149 -10.00 10.76 8.61
C PRO A 149 -10.43 11.46 7.32
N ASN A 150 -9.65 12.41 6.83
CA ASN A 150 -9.98 13.23 5.65
C ASN A 150 -9.16 12.87 4.40
N VAL A 151 -8.39 11.79 4.46
CA VAL A 151 -7.51 11.38 3.36
C VAL A 151 -8.29 10.60 2.31
N LEU A 152 -7.89 10.74 1.04
CA LEU A 152 -8.50 9.99 -0.05
C LEU A 152 -8.22 8.50 0.09
N LEU A 153 -9.28 7.68 0.17
CA LEU A 153 -9.19 6.22 0.26
C LEU A 153 -9.45 5.59 -1.12
N ILE A 154 -8.56 4.70 -1.55
CA ILE A 154 -8.63 3.97 -2.82
C ILE A 154 -8.48 2.47 -2.56
N PRO A 155 -9.56 1.80 -2.12
CA PRO A 155 -9.60 0.35 -1.97
C PRO A 155 -9.84 -0.31 -3.34
N VAL A 156 -8.81 -0.88 -3.98
CA VAL A 156 -8.91 -1.48 -5.32
C VAL A 156 -9.57 -2.86 -5.25
N ALA A 157 -10.89 -2.88 -5.01
CA ALA A 157 -11.70 -4.08 -4.79
C ALA A 157 -11.75 -5.05 -5.98
N SER A 158 -11.47 -4.59 -7.21
CA SER A 158 -11.31 -5.46 -8.38
C SER A 158 -10.17 -6.47 -8.24
N THR A 159 -9.22 -6.22 -7.32
CA THR A 159 -8.15 -7.18 -6.99
C THR A 159 -8.58 -8.29 -6.03
N GLY A 160 -9.79 -8.19 -5.47
CA GLY A 160 -10.33 -9.19 -4.56
C GLY A 160 -9.70 -9.19 -3.17
N ALA A 161 -9.73 -10.36 -2.53
CA ALA A 161 -9.13 -10.65 -1.24
C ALA A 161 -9.59 -9.70 -0.12
N ALA A 162 -8.71 -9.37 0.83
CA ALA A 162 -9.07 -8.49 1.96
C ALA A 162 -9.56 -7.11 1.49
N THR A 163 -8.98 -6.57 0.42
CA THR A 163 -9.39 -5.28 -0.13
C THR A 163 -10.85 -5.28 -0.59
N LYS A 164 -11.33 -6.37 -1.19
CA LYS A 164 -12.76 -6.50 -1.52
C LYS A 164 -13.63 -6.51 -0.27
N ILE A 165 -13.23 -7.24 0.77
CA ILE A 165 -13.94 -7.27 2.06
C ILE A 165 -14.00 -5.86 2.67
N VAL A 166 -12.88 -5.13 2.68
CA VAL A 166 -12.80 -3.75 3.16
C VAL A 166 -13.77 -2.86 2.37
N TYR A 167 -13.76 -2.94 1.04
CA TYR A 167 -14.67 -2.17 0.20
C TYR A 167 -16.14 -2.50 0.46
N ASP A 168 -16.48 -3.78 0.58
CA ASP A 168 -17.87 -4.21 0.74
C ASP A 168 -18.41 -3.85 2.14
N THR A 169 -17.58 -3.96 3.18
CA THR A 169 -18.04 -3.96 4.58
C THR A 169 -17.62 -2.76 5.43
N LEU A 170 -16.48 -2.12 5.13
CA LEU A 170 -15.90 -1.08 5.99
C LEU A 170 -15.92 0.31 5.34
N VAL A 171 -15.97 0.39 4.01
CA VAL A 171 -16.03 1.66 3.29
C VAL A 171 -17.47 2.20 3.32
N PRO A 172 -17.69 3.43 3.83
CA PRO A 172 -19.01 4.05 3.80
C PRO A 172 -19.56 4.18 2.38
N GLU A 173 -20.87 3.97 2.20
CA GLU A 173 -21.53 4.00 0.89
C GLU A 173 -21.25 5.29 0.08
N ASN A 174 -21.16 6.44 0.76
CA ASN A 174 -20.88 7.72 0.11
C ASN A 174 -19.42 7.85 -0.41
N LEU A 175 -18.52 6.98 0.03
CA LEU A 175 -17.12 6.92 -0.43
C LEU A 175 -16.88 5.77 -1.42
N LYS A 176 -17.86 4.88 -1.62
CA LYS A 176 -17.76 3.81 -2.61
C LYS A 176 -17.73 4.37 -4.02
N ASN A 177 -16.88 3.79 -4.86
CA ASN A 177 -16.79 4.13 -6.27
C ASN A 177 -16.83 2.86 -7.12
N PRO A 178 -17.78 2.72 -8.07
CA PRO A 178 -17.88 1.52 -8.90
C PRO A 178 -16.61 1.18 -9.68
N ARG A 179 -15.74 2.17 -9.99
CA ARG A 179 -14.46 1.91 -10.66
C ARG A 179 -13.50 1.12 -9.77
N PHE A 180 -13.56 1.28 -8.46
CA PHE A 180 -12.72 0.51 -7.54
C PHE A 180 -13.04 -0.99 -7.56
N GLU A 181 -14.30 -1.35 -7.82
CA GLU A 181 -14.75 -2.74 -7.86
C GLU A 181 -14.64 -3.37 -9.25
N LYS A 182 -14.81 -2.59 -10.32
CA LYS A 182 -15.02 -3.12 -11.67
C LYS A 182 -13.88 -2.84 -12.65
N ASP A 183 -13.00 -1.90 -12.34
CA ASP A 183 -11.97 -1.46 -13.28
C ASP A 183 -10.69 -2.30 -13.13
N TYR A 184 -10.18 -2.76 -14.28
CA TYR A 184 -8.87 -3.41 -14.40
C TYR A 184 -7.86 -2.50 -15.14
N GLY A 185 -8.30 -1.33 -15.61
CA GLY A 185 -7.45 -0.29 -16.20
C GLY A 185 -6.71 0.53 -15.13
N TYR A 186 -5.86 -0.12 -14.32
CA TYR A 186 -5.27 0.47 -13.11
C TYR A 186 -4.47 1.76 -13.37
N MET A 187 -3.78 1.88 -14.50
CA MET A 187 -3.10 3.13 -14.87
C MET A 187 -4.08 4.31 -14.95
N SER A 188 -5.20 4.13 -15.65
CA SER A 188 -6.25 5.15 -15.76
C SER A 188 -6.91 5.42 -14.40
N LEU A 189 -7.09 4.38 -13.60
CA LEU A 189 -7.66 4.49 -12.26
C LEU A 189 -6.79 5.41 -11.39
N PHE A 190 -5.49 5.13 -11.27
CA PHE A 190 -4.60 5.93 -10.43
C PHE A 190 -4.35 7.31 -10.99
N GLN A 191 -4.30 7.49 -12.31
CA GLN A 191 -4.25 8.83 -12.90
C GLN A 191 -5.46 9.67 -12.45
N LYS A 192 -6.67 9.13 -12.59
CA LYS A 192 -7.91 9.84 -12.26
C LYS A 192 -8.08 10.11 -10.77
N PHE A 193 -7.76 9.13 -9.93
CA PHE A 193 -8.06 9.22 -8.50
C PHE A 193 -6.90 9.75 -7.68
N ILE A 194 -5.65 9.59 -8.12
CA ILE A 194 -4.50 10.17 -7.43
C ILE A 194 -4.12 11.46 -8.13
N MET A 195 -3.56 11.39 -9.33
CA MET A 195 -2.88 12.51 -9.97
C MET A 195 -3.79 13.72 -10.25
N ASP A 196 -5.05 13.49 -10.61
CA ASP A 196 -6.00 14.57 -10.90
C ASP A 196 -6.59 15.18 -9.60
N LYS A 197 -6.47 14.51 -8.46
CA LYS A 197 -7.05 14.93 -7.18
C LYS A 197 -6.04 15.51 -6.20
N ILE A 198 -4.74 15.24 -6.38
CA ILE A 198 -3.68 15.68 -5.46
C ILE A 198 -2.63 16.58 -6.13
#